data_AF-W1VRQ4-F1
#
_entry.id   AF-W1VRQ4-F1
#
_cell.length_a   1.000
_cell.length_b   1.000
_cell.length_c   1.000
_cell.angle_alpha   90.00
_cell.angle_beta   90.00
_cell.angle_gamma   90.00
#
_symmetry.space_group_name_H-M   'P 1'
#
loop_
_entity.id
_entity.type
_entity.pdbx_description
1 polymer ?
#
loop_
_entity_poly.entity_id
_entity_poly.type
_entity_poly.pdbx_seq_one_letter_code
_entity_poly.pdbx_strand_id
1 'polypeptide(L)'
;MLTSTTLDSGWQLSLLDGPVPADLAARLRLPATVPATVPGCVHTDLLDAGLIPDPLDGDNEERLKWMWRCDWRYATTFDAAALAAGEHAELAFDGLDTIAVVAFNGTELGRTDNQFRSYRFDITHLLREEGNELVIDFTSALNVAEERTRRYGDYPTAYPVPFSMVRKASCSFGWDWGPITITAGIWKPVRLERWTGSRLREARLGVDLLGAGGEPLAAPVTPGQAGLVGVARLTAQVERAEGEAPTQLSYAVGGQTVTASVSEPGLSEVVLEARVAGPQAWWPRGYGEQP
;
A
#
# COMPACT_ATOMS: atom_id res chain seq x y z
N MET A 1 -21.62 5.09 -5.79
CA MET A 1 -21.24 3.65 -5.76
C MET A 1 -19.75 3.56 -6.01
N LEU A 2 -19.00 2.69 -5.31
CA LEU A 2 -17.56 2.48 -5.53
C LEU A 2 -17.35 1.17 -6.29
N THR A 3 -16.61 1.20 -7.39
CA THR A 3 -16.11 0.02 -8.09
C THR A 3 -14.59 0.00 -8.01
N SER A 4 -14.02 -1.20 -7.93
CA SER A 4 -12.58 -1.39 -7.85
C SER A 4 -12.13 -2.49 -8.79
N THR A 5 -11.20 -2.17 -9.68
CA THR A 5 -10.63 -3.09 -10.66
C THR A 5 -9.13 -3.21 -10.39
N THR A 6 -8.66 -4.42 -10.09
CA THR A 6 -7.23 -4.69 -9.93
C THR A 6 -6.53 -4.61 -11.28
N LEU A 7 -5.37 -3.96 -11.32
CA LEU A 7 -4.50 -3.88 -12.49
C LEU A 7 -3.31 -4.84 -12.29
N ASP A 8 -3.54 -6.14 -12.45
CA ASP A 8 -2.58 -7.24 -12.18
C ASP A 8 -2.02 -7.91 -13.44
N SER A 9 -2.33 -7.38 -14.63
CA SER A 9 -1.94 -7.97 -15.91
C SER A 9 -1.30 -6.96 -16.86
N GLY A 10 -0.61 -7.48 -17.88
CA GLY A 10 0.02 -6.66 -18.93
C GLY A 10 1.30 -5.93 -18.53
N TRP A 11 1.75 -6.09 -17.28
CA TRP A 11 2.93 -5.41 -16.77
C TRP A 11 4.22 -5.85 -17.47
N GLN A 12 5.06 -4.86 -17.75
CA GLN A 12 6.36 -5.00 -18.38
C GLN A 12 7.42 -4.32 -17.51
N LEU A 13 8.57 -4.95 -17.40
CA LEU A 13 9.75 -4.45 -16.70
C LEU A 13 10.85 -4.08 -17.70
N SER A 14 11.48 -2.93 -17.47
CA SER A 14 12.70 -2.50 -18.17
C SER A 14 13.70 -1.91 -17.20
N LEU A 15 14.98 -2.01 -17.57
CA LEU A 15 16.07 -1.29 -16.93
C LEU A 15 16.18 0.13 -17.51
N LEU A 16 16.22 1.13 -16.63
CA LEU A 16 16.46 2.52 -16.99
C LEU A 16 17.94 2.89 -16.90
N ASP A 17 18.57 2.59 -15.76
CA ASP A 17 19.97 2.90 -15.50
C ASP A 17 20.61 1.88 -14.54
N GLY A 18 21.94 1.85 -14.50
CA GLY A 18 22.71 1.05 -13.55
C GLY A 18 23.69 0.06 -14.20
N PRO A 19 24.53 -0.59 -13.37
CA PRO A 19 25.69 -1.38 -13.82
C PRO A 19 25.32 -2.81 -14.27
N VAL A 20 24.31 -2.94 -15.12
CA VAL A 20 23.86 -4.24 -15.66
C VAL A 20 24.98 -4.96 -16.45
N PRO A 21 25.10 -6.29 -16.33
CA PRO A 21 25.97 -7.09 -17.19
C PRO A 21 25.71 -6.83 -18.68
N ALA A 22 26.78 -6.76 -19.47
CA ALA A 22 26.71 -6.37 -20.89
C ALA A 22 25.83 -7.31 -21.73
N ASP A 23 25.81 -8.60 -21.39
CA ASP A 23 24.99 -9.64 -22.01
C ASP A 23 23.49 -9.50 -21.70
N LEU A 24 23.15 -8.86 -20.57
CA LEU A 24 21.76 -8.59 -20.18
C LEU A 24 21.27 -7.21 -20.63
N ALA A 25 22.18 -6.25 -20.83
CA ALA A 25 21.84 -4.87 -21.14
C ALA A 25 20.90 -4.74 -22.35
N ALA A 26 21.17 -5.46 -23.44
CA ALA A 26 20.35 -5.42 -24.66
C ALA A 26 18.95 -6.04 -24.49
N ARG A 27 18.75 -6.88 -23.47
CA ARG A 27 17.47 -7.55 -23.19
C ARG A 27 16.62 -6.79 -22.17
N LEU A 28 17.23 -5.90 -21.40
CA LEU A 28 16.57 -5.18 -20.31
C LEU A 28 16.41 -3.69 -20.56
N ARG A 29 17.32 -3.06 -21.29
CA ARG A 29 17.25 -1.61 -21.55
C ARG A 29 16.19 -1.31 -22.59
N LEU A 30 15.45 -0.23 -22.37
CA LEU A 30 14.49 0.29 -23.34
C LEU A 30 15.14 0.39 -24.74
N PRO A 31 14.43 -0.02 -25.82
CA PRO A 31 13.01 -0.38 -25.84
C PRO A 31 12.70 -1.85 -25.45
N ALA A 32 13.68 -2.66 -25.04
CA ALA A 32 13.44 -4.03 -24.62
C ALA A 32 12.71 -4.07 -23.26
N THR A 33 11.81 -5.05 -23.12
CA THR A 33 11.04 -5.30 -21.90
C THR A 33 10.98 -6.79 -21.61
N VAL A 34 10.70 -7.14 -20.37
CA VAL A 34 10.30 -8.49 -19.96
C VAL A 34 8.96 -8.47 -19.23
N PRO A 35 8.16 -9.56 -19.27
CA PRO A 35 6.95 -9.65 -18.48
C PRO A 35 7.24 -9.46 -16.99
N ALA A 36 6.34 -8.78 -16.30
CA ALA A 36 6.42 -8.53 -14.87
C ALA A 36 5.14 -8.97 -14.16
N THR A 37 5.29 -9.48 -12.94
CA THR A 37 4.16 -9.87 -12.09
C THR A 37 3.88 -8.78 -11.07
N VAL A 38 2.61 -8.37 -10.97
CA VAL A 38 2.16 -7.39 -9.98
C VAL A 38 0.98 -7.98 -9.21
N PRO A 39 1.06 -8.13 -7.87
CA PRO A 39 2.17 -7.72 -7.01
C PRO A 39 3.44 -8.55 -7.17
N GLY A 40 4.61 -7.92 -7.09
CA GLY A 40 5.90 -8.59 -7.28
C GLY A 40 7.11 -7.67 -7.11
N CYS A 41 8.27 -8.15 -7.56
CA CYS A 41 9.51 -7.39 -7.52
C CYS A 41 10.47 -7.78 -8.66
N VAL A 42 11.46 -6.91 -8.92
CA VAL A 42 12.38 -7.09 -10.05
C VAL A 42 13.18 -8.40 -9.97
N HIS A 43 13.49 -8.90 -8.77
CA HIS A 43 14.22 -10.16 -8.65
C HIS A 43 13.40 -11.35 -9.13
N THR A 44 12.12 -11.43 -8.74
CA THR A 44 11.25 -12.52 -9.17
C THR A 44 10.92 -12.43 -10.65
N ASP A 45 10.70 -11.22 -11.18
CA ASP A 45 10.41 -11.04 -12.62
C ASP A 45 11.59 -11.47 -13.50
N LEU A 46 12.82 -11.11 -13.12
CA LEU A 46 14.01 -11.52 -13.86
C LEU A 46 14.32 -13.01 -13.70
N LEU A 47 14.00 -13.60 -12.54
CA LEU A 47 14.15 -15.02 -12.30
C LEU A 47 13.19 -15.81 -13.19
N ASP A 48 11.92 -15.42 -13.22
CA ASP A 48 10.89 -16.03 -14.06
C ASP A 48 11.21 -15.89 -15.57
N ALA A 49 11.83 -14.78 -15.97
CA ALA A 49 12.32 -14.56 -17.33
C ALA A 49 13.61 -15.34 -17.66
N GLY A 50 14.19 -16.07 -16.70
CA GLY A 50 15.47 -16.79 -16.87
C GLY A 50 16.66 -15.89 -17.15
N LEU A 51 16.61 -14.63 -16.68
CA LEU A 51 17.65 -13.61 -16.89
C LEU A 51 18.65 -13.53 -15.74
N ILE A 52 18.26 -14.00 -14.57
CA ILE A 52 19.14 -14.14 -13.42
C ILE A 52 19.08 -15.57 -12.89
N PRO A 53 20.16 -16.08 -12.29
CA PRO A 53 20.10 -17.33 -11.54
C PRO A 53 19.31 -17.14 -10.23
N ASP A 54 18.92 -18.25 -9.60
CA ASP A 54 18.25 -18.22 -8.30
C ASP A 54 19.15 -17.54 -7.25
N PRO A 55 18.72 -16.41 -6.64
CA PRO A 55 19.50 -15.70 -5.63
C PRO A 55 19.86 -16.54 -4.39
N LEU A 56 19.13 -17.64 -4.14
CA LEU A 56 19.32 -18.51 -2.98
C LEU A 56 20.28 -19.68 -3.25
N ASP A 57 20.71 -19.87 -4.50
CA ASP A 57 21.63 -20.94 -4.88
C ASP A 57 23.10 -20.48 -4.86
N GLY A 58 23.94 -21.22 -4.14
CA GLY A 58 25.39 -20.99 -4.08
C GLY A 58 25.79 -19.55 -3.72
N ASP A 59 26.60 -18.94 -4.57
CA ASP A 59 27.13 -17.58 -4.44
C ASP A 59 26.40 -16.57 -5.35
N ASN A 60 25.21 -16.92 -5.85
CA ASN A 60 24.48 -16.07 -6.79
C ASN A 60 24.13 -14.70 -6.20
N GLU A 61 23.95 -14.57 -4.89
CA GLU A 61 23.79 -13.27 -4.22
C GLU A 61 24.89 -12.27 -4.63
N GLU A 62 26.16 -12.70 -4.63
CA GLU A 62 27.30 -11.87 -5.03
C GLU A 62 27.21 -11.45 -6.50
N ARG A 63 26.78 -12.39 -7.35
CA ARG A 63 26.63 -12.19 -8.80
C ARG A 63 25.51 -11.20 -9.14
N LEU A 64 24.56 -10.99 -8.21
CA LEU A 64 23.38 -10.15 -8.40
C LEU A 64 23.51 -8.75 -7.79
N LYS A 65 24.65 -8.42 -7.18
CA LYS A 65 24.92 -7.08 -6.59
C LYS A 65 24.68 -5.90 -7.52
N TRP A 66 24.83 -6.10 -8.83
CA TRP A 66 24.57 -5.06 -9.82
C TRP A 66 23.13 -4.53 -9.73
N MET A 67 22.16 -5.37 -9.36
CA MET A 67 20.74 -5.01 -9.26
C MET A 67 20.48 -3.96 -8.18
N TRP A 68 21.30 -3.92 -7.11
CA TRP A 68 21.13 -2.99 -6.00
C TRP A 68 21.27 -1.53 -6.43
N ARG A 69 21.97 -1.27 -7.55
CA ARG A 69 22.26 0.06 -8.09
C ARG A 69 21.50 0.34 -9.39
N CYS A 70 20.48 -0.45 -9.70
CA CYS A 70 19.69 -0.29 -10.91
C CYS A 70 18.41 0.49 -10.66
N ASP A 71 18.06 1.30 -11.65
CA ASP A 71 16.79 1.99 -11.77
C ASP A 71 15.91 1.21 -12.75
N TRP A 72 14.64 1.05 -12.40
CA TRP A 72 13.73 0.13 -13.08
C TRP A 72 12.43 0.82 -13.47
N ARG A 73 11.86 0.44 -14.61
CA ARG A 73 10.54 0.88 -15.06
C ARG A 73 9.58 -0.28 -15.08
N TYR A 74 8.45 -0.14 -14.41
CA TYR A 74 7.26 -0.93 -14.63
C TYR A 74 6.30 -0.13 -15.53
N ALA A 75 5.74 -0.77 -16.55
CA ALA A 75 4.73 -0.15 -17.40
C ALA A 75 3.62 -1.15 -17.72
N THR A 76 2.38 -0.68 -17.80
CA THR A 76 1.25 -1.44 -18.33
C THR A 76 0.32 -0.52 -19.11
N THR A 77 -0.48 -1.12 -19.99
CA THR A 77 -1.55 -0.43 -20.70
C THR A 77 -2.89 -1.09 -20.45
N PHE A 78 -3.94 -0.31 -20.32
CA PHE A 78 -5.29 -0.84 -20.14
C PHE A 78 -6.35 0.09 -20.74
N ASP A 79 -7.46 -0.53 -21.12
CA ASP A 79 -8.67 0.17 -21.54
C ASP A 79 -9.64 0.27 -20.36
N ALA A 80 -10.46 1.31 -20.33
CA ALA A 80 -11.44 1.54 -19.29
C ALA A 80 -12.66 2.23 -19.88
N ALA A 81 -13.87 1.91 -19.44
CA ALA A 81 -15.05 2.64 -19.90
C ALA A 81 -14.93 4.15 -19.62
N ALA A 82 -15.49 5.02 -20.46
CA ALA A 82 -15.58 6.44 -20.16
C ALA A 82 -16.21 6.70 -18.79
N LEU A 83 -15.81 7.78 -18.14
CA LEU A 83 -16.40 8.22 -16.89
C LEU A 83 -17.83 8.71 -17.13
N ALA A 84 -18.75 8.25 -16.29
CA ALA A 84 -20.07 8.85 -16.23
C ALA A 84 -19.99 10.27 -15.67
N ALA A 85 -21.02 11.10 -15.94
CA ALA A 85 -21.09 12.43 -15.36
C ALA A 85 -21.07 12.36 -13.82
N GLY A 86 -20.17 13.11 -13.18
CA GLY A 86 -20.00 13.11 -11.72
C GLY A 86 -19.25 11.88 -11.17
N GLU A 87 -18.68 11.03 -12.02
CA GLU A 87 -17.83 9.93 -11.61
C GLU A 87 -16.37 10.37 -11.48
N HIS A 88 -15.74 9.93 -10.39
CA HIS A 88 -14.34 10.14 -10.08
C HIS A 88 -13.55 8.87 -10.32
N ALA A 89 -12.27 8.99 -10.70
CA ALA A 89 -11.36 7.87 -10.85
C ALA A 89 -10.02 8.12 -10.14
N GLU A 90 -9.55 7.11 -9.42
CA GLU A 90 -8.24 7.12 -8.78
C GLU A 90 -7.44 5.86 -9.13
N LEU A 91 -6.12 6.01 -9.20
CA LEU A 91 -5.20 4.90 -9.05
C LEU A 91 -4.87 4.74 -7.56
N ALA A 92 -5.16 3.57 -7.01
CA ALA A 92 -4.87 3.21 -5.63
C ALA A 92 -3.76 2.16 -5.57
N PHE A 93 -2.61 2.52 -5.02
CA PHE A 93 -1.46 1.66 -4.78
C PHE A 93 -1.38 1.30 -3.31
N ASP A 94 -1.40 0.02 -2.98
CA ASP A 94 -1.29 -0.42 -1.59
C ASP A 94 0.15 -0.43 -1.07
N GLY A 95 1.14 -0.41 -1.98
CA GLY A 95 2.55 -0.39 -1.63
C GLY A 95 3.47 -0.36 -2.85
N LEU A 96 4.41 0.58 -2.84
CA LEU A 96 5.46 0.75 -3.83
C LEU A 96 6.81 0.65 -3.12
N ASP A 97 7.71 -0.21 -3.58
CA ASP A 97 9.04 -0.43 -3.00
C ASP A 97 10.12 0.18 -3.91
N THR A 98 10.68 1.36 -3.62
CA THR A 98 10.28 2.30 -2.57
C THR A 98 10.27 3.74 -3.10
N ILE A 99 11.39 4.15 -3.67
CA ILE A 99 11.57 5.47 -4.27
C ILE A 99 11.04 5.39 -5.70
N ALA A 100 9.87 5.98 -5.96
CA ALA A 100 9.23 5.86 -7.26
C ALA A 100 8.67 7.18 -7.77
N VAL A 101 8.61 7.31 -9.10
CA VAL A 101 7.83 8.32 -9.80
C VAL A 101 6.68 7.59 -10.50
N VAL A 102 5.45 8.01 -10.23
CA VAL A 102 4.26 7.45 -10.86
C VAL A 102 3.77 8.41 -11.93
N ALA A 103 3.64 7.93 -13.16
CA ALA A 103 3.14 8.69 -14.29
C ALA A 103 1.99 7.96 -14.99
N PHE A 104 0.99 8.72 -15.44
CA PHE A 104 -0.16 8.19 -16.14
C PHE A 104 -0.45 9.03 -17.39
N ASN A 105 -0.59 8.39 -18.54
CA ASN A 105 -0.80 9.04 -19.83
C ASN A 105 0.21 10.18 -20.12
N GLY A 106 1.47 9.97 -19.73
CA GLY A 106 2.56 10.94 -19.88
C GLY A 106 2.60 12.05 -18.82
N THR A 107 1.69 12.06 -17.85
CA THR A 107 1.64 13.06 -16.77
C THR A 107 2.18 12.48 -15.46
N GLU A 108 3.16 13.13 -14.83
CA GLU A 108 3.62 12.75 -13.48
C GLU A 108 2.50 13.01 -12.46
N LEU A 109 2.03 11.94 -11.80
CA LEU A 109 1.00 12.01 -10.76
C LEU A 109 1.62 12.32 -9.38
N GLY A 110 2.84 11.83 -9.14
CA GLY A 110 3.59 12.14 -7.94
C GLY A 110 4.74 11.18 -7.69
N ARG A 111 5.36 11.36 -6.52
CA ARG A 111 6.56 10.62 -6.11
C ARG A 111 6.35 9.94 -4.76
N THR A 112 6.97 8.79 -4.59
CA THR A 112 6.91 7.98 -3.36
C THR A 112 8.28 7.77 -2.78
N ASP A 113 8.36 7.61 -1.45
CA ASP A 113 9.62 7.40 -0.75
C ASP A 113 9.51 6.46 0.47
N ASN A 114 8.42 5.70 0.56
CA ASN A 114 8.11 4.85 1.71
C ASN A 114 7.34 3.58 1.32
N GLN A 115 7.94 2.42 1.56
CA GLN A 115 7.40 1.11 1.21
C GLN A 115 6.11 0.78 1.96
N PHE A 116 5.95 1.37 3.15
CA PHE A 116 4.91 1.03 4.12
C PHE A 116 3.66 1.90 4.01
N ARG A 117 3.58 2.77 2.99
CA ARG A 117 2.42 3.63 2.74
C ARG A 117 1.65 3.16 1.52
N SER A 118 0.35 3.43 1.56
CA SER A 118 -0.51 3.41 0.38
C SER A 118 -0.54 4.81 -0.26
N TYR A 119 -0.71 4.84 -1.57
CA TYR A 119 -0.72 6.05 -2.39
C TYR A 119 -1.96 6.06 -3.26
N ARG A 120 -2.60 7.22 -3.40
CA ARG A 120 -3.80 7.41 -4.21
C ARG A 120 -3.62 8.65 -5.06
N PHE A 121 -3.92 8.53 -6.35
CA PHE A 121 -3.79 9.62 -7.30
C PHE A 121 -5.09 9.79 -8.08
N ASP A 122 -5.63 11.00 -8.08
CA ASP A 122 -6.79 11.35 -8.90
C ASP A 122 -6.37 11.39 -10.38
N ILE A 123 -7.06 10.60 -11.19
CA ILE A 123 -6.87 10.52 -12.64
C ILE A 123 -8.16 10.84 -13.39
N THR A 124 -9.16 11.43 -12.72
CA THR A 124 -10.49 11.76 -13.27
C THR A 124 -10.38 12.54 -14.58
N HIS A 125 -9.45 13.47 -14.68
CA HIS A 125 -9.24 14.30 -15.88
C HIS A 125 -8.27 13.71 -16.90
N LEU A 126 -7.66 12.57 -16.60
CA LEU A 126 -6.62 11.95 -17.43
C LEU A 126 -7.06 10.61 -18.03
N LEU A 127 -8.08 9.96 -17.47
CA LEU A 127 -8.57 8.67 -17.92
C LEU A 127 -9.18 8.78 -19.33
N ARG A 128 -8.77 7.87 -20.21
CA ARG A 128 -9.25 7.72 -21.59
C ARG A 128 -10.01 6.41 -21.72
N GLU A 129 -10.81 6.27 -22.78
CA GLU A 129 -11.50 5.01 -23.05
C GLU A 129 -10.53 3.87 -23.40
N GLU A 130 -9.52 4.19 -24.21
CA GLU A 130 -8.55 3.23 -24.72
C GLU A 130 -7.13 3.74 -24.58
N GLY A 131 -6.18 2.81 -24.50
CA GLY A 131 -4.75 3.10 -24.56
C GLY A 131 -4.25 3.93 -23.39
N ASN A 132 -4.79 3.71 -22.20
CA ASN A 132 -4.22 4.32 -21.00
C ASN A 132 -2.88 3.66 -20.69
N GLU A 133 -1.86 4.47 -20.43
CA GLU A 133 -0.53 4.01 -20.05
C GLU A 133 -0.24 4.40 -18.60
N LEU A 134 0.14 3.41 -17.79
CA LEU A 134 0.60 3.60 -16.43
C LEU A 134 2.07 3.21 -16.33
N VAL A 135 2.90 4.13 -15.88
CA VAL A 135 4.36 3.97 -15.73
C VAL A 135 4.77 4.24 -14.29
N ILE A 136 5.60 3.36 -13.73
CA ILE A 136 6.22 3.53 -12.42
C ILE A 136 7.72 3.33 -12.58
N ASP A 137 8.46 4.41 -12.37
CA ASP A 137 9.92 4.41 -12.42
C ASP A 137 10.47 4.37 -11.01
N PHE A 138 11.21 3.32 -10.67
CA PHE A 138 11.88 3.14 -9.39
C PHE A 138 13.34 3.53 -9.48
N THR A 139 13.78 4.36 -8.53
CA THR A 139 15.19 4.66 -8.29
C THR A 139 15.79 3.68 -7.29
N SER A 140 17.05 3.28 -7.48
CA SER A 140 17.80 2.45 -6.53
C SER A 140 17.73 3.01 -5.10
N ALA A 141 17.16 2.20 -4.20
CA ALA A 141 17.09 2.54 -2.78
C ALA A 141 18.48 2.68 -2.14
N LEU A 142 19.47 1.91 -2.60
CA LEU A 142 20.86 2.02 -2.13
C LEU A 142 21.48 3.37 -2.51
N ASN A 143 21.34 3.78 -3.77
CA ASN A 143 21.87 5.07 -4.24
C ASN A 143 21.27 6.25 -3.45
N VAL A 144 19.95 6.22 -3.20
CA VAL A 144 19.25 7.24 -2.40
C VAL A 144 19.69 7.19 -0.94
N ALA A 145 19.89 6.00 -0.37
CA ALA A 145 20.36 5.86 0.99
C ALA A 145 21.77 6.48 1.17
N GLU A 146 22.71 6.19 0.26
CA GLU A 146 24.06 6.77 0.25
C GLU A 146 24.06 8.29 0.03
N GLU A 147 23.18 8.82 -0.83
CA GLU A 147 22.97 10.26 -0.97
C GLU A 147 22.53 10.90 0.34
N ARG A 148 21.53 10.31 1.01
CA ARG A 148 21.02 10.79 2.29
C ARG A 148 22.08 10.71 3.39
N THR A 149 22.88 9.65 3.44
CA THR A 149 24.05 9.57 4.35
C THR A 149 25.03 10.72 4.12
N ARG A 150 25.38 11.02 2.86
CA ARG A 150 26.26 12.17 2.55
C ARG A 150 25.66 13.50 2.99
N ARG A 151 24.34 13.64 2.91
CA ARG A 151 23.63 14.89 3.24
C ARG A 151 23.40 15.10 4.74
N TYR A 152 23.05 14.05 5.46
CA TYR A 152 22.58 14.13 6.85
C TYR A 152 23.59 13.61 7.87
N GLY A 153 24.69 13.00 7.41
CA GLY A 153 25.65 12.31 8.25
C GLY A 153 25.29 10.83 8.40
N ASP A 154 26.25 10.08 8.94
CA ASP A 154 26.10 8.64 9.14
C ASP A 154 25.40 8.32 10.45
N TYR A 155 24.64 7.23 10.46
CA TYR A 155 24.03 6.67 11.68
C TYR A 155 24.75 5.38 12.06
N PRO A 156 24.90 5.07 13.35
CA PRO A 156 25.47 3.79 13.77
C PRO A 156 24.74 2.60 13.14
N THR A 157 25.46 1.76 12.39
CA THR A 157 24.94 0.57 11.73
C THR A 157 25.89 -0.62 11.92
N ALA A 158 25.33 -1.81 12.12
CA ALA A 158 26.07 -3.07 12.16
C ALA A 158 26.27 -3.68 10.76
N TYR A 159 25.63 -3.13 9.74
CA TYR A 159 25.61 -3.64 8.37
C TYR A 159 26.25 -2.66 7.39
N PRO A 160 26.87 -3.15 6.30
CA PRO A 160 27.69 -2.33 5.39
C PRO A 160 26.89 -1.36 4.50
N VAL A 161 25.57 -1.31 4.66
CA VAL A 161 24.66 -0.54 3.82
C VAL A 161 23.75 0.36 4.69
N PRO A 162 23.50 1.61 4.28
CA PRO A 162 22.80 2.60 5.10
C PRO A 162 21.27 2.43 5.10
N PHE A 163 20.77 1.25 5.50
CA PHE A 163 19.34 0.91 5.44
C PHE A 163 18.43 1.87 6.22
N SER A 164 18.95 2.52 7.27
CA SER A 164 18.20 3.48 8.11
C SER A 164 17.82 4.77 7.38
N MET A 165 18.47 5.07 6.24
CA MET A 165 18.22 6.29 5.47
C MET A 165 16.97 6.21 4.58
N VAL A 166 16.33 5.05 4.45
CA VAL A 166 15.15 4.84 3.59
C VAL A 166 14.05 4.10 4.36
N ARG A 167 12.79 4.47 4.13
CA ARG A 167 11.63 3.77 4.70
C ARG A 167 11.29 2.52 3.88
N LYS A 168 12.18 1.53 3.94
CA LYS A 168 12.12 0.23 3.26
C LYS A 168 12.39 -0.88 4.29
N ALA A 169 11.94 -2.10 4.01
CA ALA A 169 12.18 -3.26 4.84
C ALA A 169 13.70 -3.45 5.05
N SER A 170 14.17 -3.30 6.28
CA SER A 170 15.60 -3.31 6.59
C SER A 170 16.29 -4.60 6.16
N CYS A 171 15.61 -5.75 6.27
CA CYS A 171 16.17 -7.04 5.87
C CYS A 171 16.44 -7.17 4.36
N SER A 172 15.84 -6.32 3.51
CA SER A 172 16.18 -6.27 2.08
C SER A 172 17.64 -5.83 1.85
N PHE A 173 18.23 -5.13 2.82
CA PHE A 173 19.63 -4.76 2.86
C PHE A 173 20.53 -5.84 3.51
N GLY A 174 20.00 -7.04 3.72
CA GLY A 174 20.66 -8.17 4.38
C GLY A 174 20.45 -8.22 5.89
N TRP A 175 20.64 -9.40 6.47
CA TRP A 175 20.66 -9.62 7.91
C TRP A 175 21.50 -10.87 8.24
N ASP A 176 21.80 -11.12 9.51
CA ASP A 176 22.57 -12.31 9.93
C ASP A 176 21.92 -13.68 9.63
N TRP A 177 20.70 -13.68 9.06
CA TRP A 177 19.95 -14.87 8.67
C TRP A 177 19.40 -14.83 7.22
N GLY A 178 19.71 -13.80 6.43
CA GLY A 178 19.11 -13.65 5.09
C GLY A 178 19.94 -12.85 4.09
N PRO A 179 19.74 -13.09 2.78
CA PRO A 179 20.55 -12.47 1.73
C PRO A 179 20.21 -10.98 1.56
N ILE A 180 21.17 -10.25 1.00
CA ILE A 180 20.99 -8.87 0.55
C ILE A 180 20.27 -8.90 -0.82
N THR A 181 19.00 -8.51 -0.80
CA THR A 181 18.12 -8.46 -1.98
C THR A 181 17.51 -7.07 -2.08
N ILE A 182 18.36 -6.04 -2.30
CA ILE A 182 17.92 -4.64 -2.43
C ILE A 182 17.13 -4.51 -3.72
N THR A 183 15.84 -4.82 -3.62
CA THR A 183 14.89 -4.92 -4.73
C THR A 183 14.11 -3.63 -4.92
N ALA A 184 13.36 -3.57 -6.02
CA ALA A 184 12.32 -2.60 -6.29
C ALA A 184 11.07 -3.32 -6.81
N GLY A 185 9.90 -2.69 -6.72
CA GLY A 185 8.70 -3.23 -7.35
C GLY A 185 7.38 -2.73 -6.78
N ILE A 186 6.32 -3.10 -7.47
CA ILE A 186 4.95 -2.89 -7.05
C ILE A 186 4.56 -4.07 -6.15
N TRP A 187 5.00 -4.01 -4.88
CA TRP A 187 4.98 -5.17 -3.96
C TRP A 187 3.61 -5.49 -3.36
N LYS A 188 2.61 -4.64 -3.62
CA LYS A 188 1.21 -4.82 -3.22
C LYS A 188 0.28 -4.40 -4.36
N PRO A 189 -1.03 -4.77 -4.31
CA PRO A 189 -1.96 -4.49 -5.40
C PRO A 189 -2.04 -3.02 -5.80
N VAL A 190 -2.30 -2.82 -7.08
CA VAL A 190 -2.69 -1.54 -7.69
C VAL A 190 -4.09 -1.70 -8.27
N ARG A 191 -4.95 -0.69 -8.07
CA ARG A 191 -6.35 -0.72 -8.50
C ARG A 191 -6.75 0.58 -9.17
N LEU A 192 -7.60 0.47 -10.18
CA LEU A 192 -8.45 1.56 -10.65
C LEU A 192 -9.71 1.58 -9.78
N GLU A 193 -9.87 2.62 -8.97
CA GLU A 193 -11.07 2.83 -8.15
C GLU A 193 -11.92 3.94 -8.75
N ARG A 194 -13.18 3.65 -9.04
CA ARG A 194 -14.13 4.62 -9.59
C ARG A 194 -15.31 4.79 -8.66
N TRP A 195 -15.77 6.02 -8.47
CA TRP A 195 -16.88 6.27 -7.56
C TRP A 195 -17.74 7.48 -7.93
N THR A 196 -19.00 7.41 -7.52
CA THR A 196 -20.01 8.47 -7.62
C THR A 196 -20.67 8.70 -6.27
N GLY A 197 -21.19 9.91 -6.04
CA GLY A 197 -21.88 10.24 -4.80
C GLY A 197 -20.90 10.40 -3.65
N SER A 198 -20.67 9.29 -2.94
CA SER A 198 -19.82 9.25 -1.74
C SER A 198 -19.06 7.95 -1.66
N ARG A 199 -17.95 7.97 -0.91
CA ARG A 199 -17.21 6.77 -0.52
C ARG A 199 -16.70 6.85 0.91
N LEU A 200 -16.53 5.68 1.51
CA LEU A 200 -15.83 5.52 2.77
C LEU A 200 -14.33 5.38 2.46
N ARG A 201 -13.52 6.33 2.94
CA ARG A 201 -12.06 6.37 2.74
C ARG A 201 -11.32 5.54 3.77
N GLU A 202 -11.75 5.66 5.02
CA GLU A 202 -11.14 5.00 6.16
C GLU A 202 -12.24 4.69 7.18
N ALA A 203 -12.12 3.56 7.85
CA ALA A 203 -12.92 3.21 9.02
C ALA A 203 -12.00 2.64 10.09
N ARG A 204 -11.97 3.31 11.25
CA ARG A 204 -11.23 2.88 12.42
C ARG A 204 -12.21 2.51 13.51
N LEU A 205 -12.03 1.31 14.07
CA LEU A 205 -12.80 0.85 15.21
C LEU A 205 -11.97 1.04 16.48
N GLY A 206 -12.45 1.86 17.40
CA GLY A 206 -12.00 1.90 18.78
C GLY A 206 -12.95 1.09 19.65
N VAL A 207 -12.40 0.28 20.56
CA VAL A 207 -13.19 -0.48 21.52
C VAL A 207 -12.70 -0.24 22.94
N ASP A 208 -13.62 -0.05 23.86
CA ASP A 208 -13.36 -0.05 25.31
C ASP A 208 -14.31 -1.01 26.02
N LEU A 209 -13.92 -1.38 27.23
CA LEU A 209 -14.76 -2.11 28.18
C LEU A 209 -14.96 -1.27 29.44
N LEU A 210 -16.21 -1.21 29.87
CA LEU A 210 -16.66 -0.55 31.09
C LEU A 210 -17.29 -1.57 32.04
N GLY A 211 -17.35 -1.21 33.31
CA GLY A 211 -18.09 -1.96 34.32
C GLY A 211 -19.61 -1.86 34.13
N ALA A 212 -20.36 -2.52 35.01
CA ALA A 212 -21.81 -2.69 34.85
C ALA A 212 -22.63 -1.41 34.92
N GLY A 213 -22.13 -0.38 35.61
CA GLY A 213 -22.74 0.94 35.64
C GLY A 213 -22.23 1.89 34.54
N GLY A 214 -21.35 1.43 33.65
CA GLY A 214 -20.69 2.28 32.65
C GLY A 214 -19.49 3.06 33.18
N GLU A 215 -19.00 2.73 34.37
CA GLU A 215 -17.78 3.28 34.95
C GLU A 215 -16.51 2.63 34.37
N PRO A 216 -15.33 3.30 34.44
CA PRO A 216 -14.06 2.67 34.14
C PRO A 216 -13.81 1.42 35.00
N LEU A 217 -13.21 0.40 34.39
CA LEU A 217 -12.87 -0.84 35.09
C LEU A 217 -11.90 -0.58 36.25
N ALA A 218 -12.29 -0.94 37.47
CA ALA A 218 -11.45 -0.79 38.66
C ALA A 218 -10.38 -1.88 38.82
N ALA A 219 -10.51 -2.99 38.09
CA ALA A 219 -9.58 -4.12 38.08
C ALA A 219 -9.58 -4.82 36.70
N PRO A 220 -8.55 -5.61 36.38
CA PRO A 220 -8.54 -6.43 35.16
C PRO A 220 -9.76 -7.34 35.08
N VAL A 221 -10.36 -7.43 33.90
CA VAL A 221 -11.49 -8.33 33.62
C VAL A 221 -11.06 -9.79 33.79
N THR A 222 -11.97 -10.67 34.21
CA THR A 222 -11.76 -12.13 34.19
C THR A 222 -12.63 -12.81 33.11
N PRO A 223 -12.20 -13.98 32.59
CA PRO A 223 -12.99 -14.73 31.62
C PRO A 223 -14.38 -15.08 32.19
N GLY A 224 -15.42 -14.76 31.43
CA GLY A 224 -16.81 -14.98 31.84
C GLY A 224 -17.38 -13.94 32.82
N GLN A 225 -16.66 -12.85 33.10
CA GLN A 225 -17.18 -11.77 33.94
C GLN A 225 -18.46 -11.17 33.33
N ALA A 226 -19.54 -11.22 34.10
CA ALA A 226 -20.84 -10.72 33.69
C ALA A 226 -20.96 -9.20 33.90
N GLY A 227 -21.93 -8.60 33.20
CA GLY A 227 -22.29 -7.20 33.39
C GLY A 227 -21.33 -6.20 32.76
N LEU A 228 -20.38 -6.63 31.93
CA LEU A 228 -19.54 -5.68 31.19
C LEU A 228 -20.38 -4.87 30.19
N VAL A 229 -19.93 -3.65 29.90
CA VAL A 229 -20.46 -2.83 28.82
C VAL A 229 -19.36 -2.55 27.82
N GLY A 230 -19.56 -2.95 26.56
CA GLY A 230 -18.66 -2.65 25.47
C GLY A 230 -18.99 -1.28 24.87
N VAL A 231 -17.99 -0.44 24.68
CA VAL A 231 -18.12 0.81 23.93
C VAL A 231 -17.40 0.62 22.61
N ALA A 232 -18.15 0.65 21.51
CA ALA A 232 -17.61 0.50 20.17
C ALA A 232 -17.76 1.82 19.42
N ARG A 233 -16.63 2.42 19.05
CA ARG A 233 -16.55 3.71 18.34
C ARG A 233 -16.05 3.49 16.92
N LEU A 234 -16.88 3.81 15.94
CA LEU A 234 -16.47 3.93 14.54
C LEU A 234 -16.05 5.37 14.27
N THR A 235 -14.77 5.59 13.99
CA THR A 235 -14.26 6.82 13.36
C THR A 235 -14.13 6.57 11.86
N ALA A 236 -14.99 7.18 11.07
CA ALA A 236 -15.07 7.02 9.63
C ALA A 236 -14.67 8.30 8.91
N GLN A 237 -13.84 8.18 7.87
CA GLN A 237 -13.62 9.24 6.90
C GLN A 237 -14.53 9.01 5.70
N VAL A 238 -15.47 9.91 5.46
CA VAL A 238 -16.41 9.87 4.35
C VAL A 238 -16.07 11.00 3.40
N GLU A 239 -15.88 10.68 2.13
CA GLU A 239 -15.68 11.66 1.07
C GLU A 239 -16.95 11.74 0.23
N ARG A 240 -17.45 12.97 0.02
CA ARG A 240 -18.62 13.22 -0.82
C ARG A 240 -18.28 14.13 -1.99
N ALA A 241 -18.76 13.79 -3.17
CA ALA A 241 -18.70 14.65 -4.35
C ALA A 241 -19.60 15.89 -4.18
N GLU A 242 -19.24 16.97 -4.88
CA GLU A 242 -20.01 18.21 -4.86
C GLU A 242 -21.37 18.04 -5.56
N GLY A 243 -22.40 18.74 -5.09
CA GLY A 243 -23.75 18.69 -5.67
C GLY A 243 -24.58 17.44 -5.33
N GLU A 244 -24.03 16.50 -4.57
CA GLU A 244 -24.71 15.27 -4.16
C GLU A 244 -25.54 15.44 -2.88
N ALA A 245 -26.61 14.64 -2.76
CA ALA A 245 -27.45 14.62 -1.57
C ALA A 245 -26.67 14.17 -0.31
N PRO A 246 -27.08 14.60 0.90
CA PRO A 246 -26.44 14.16 2.14
C PRO A 246 -26.38 12.64 2.24
N THR A 247 -25.25 12.13 2.71
CA THR A 247 -25.02 10.69 2.87
C THR A 247 -25.35 10.26 4.29
N GLN A 248 -26.19 9.23 4.44
CA GLN A 248 -26.42 8.61 5.73
C GLN A 248 -25.39 7.50 5.98
N LEU A 249 -24.56 7.66 7.01
CA LEU A 249 -23.69 6.62 7.52
C LEU A 249 -24.42 5.86 8.64
N SER A 250 -24.44 4.54 8.57
CA SER A 250 -25.02 3.66 9.59
C SER A 250 -23.97 2.70 10.14
N TYR A 251 -23.90 2.58 11.46
CA TYR A 251 -23.03 1.68 12.17
C TYR A 251 -23.85 0.74 13.05
N ALA A 252 -23.78 -0.56 12.77
CA ALA A 252 -24.49 -1.59 13.52
C ALA A 252 -23.50 -2.56 14.19
N VAL A 253 -23.66 -2.76 15.50
CA VAL A 253 -22.79 -3.64 16.31
C VAL A 253 -23.54 -4.09 17.57
N GLY A 254 -23.43 -5.38 17.94
CA GLY A 254 -24.02 -5.89 19.19
C GLY A 254 -25.52 -5.61 19.34
N GLY A 255 -26.27 -5.66 18.23
CA GLY A 255 -27.71 -5.35 18.19
C GLY A 255 -28.06 -3.85 18.28
N GLN A 256 -27.07 -2.96 18.39
CA GLN A 256 -27.26 -1.52 18.32
C GLN A 256 -27.14 -1.02 16.88
N THR A 257 -27.78 0.09 16.55
CA THR A 257 -27.58 0.82 15.29
C THR A 257 -27.56 2.31 15.58
N VAL A 258 -26.51 2.98 15.09
CA VAL A 258 -26.30 4.42 15.27
C VAL A 258 -26.02 5.02 13.90
N THR A 259 -26.61 6.18 13.62
CA THR A 259 -26.53 6.82 12.30
C THR A 259 -26.07 8.26 12.40
N ALA A 260 -25.37 8.74 11.37
CA ALA A 260 -25.04 10.15 11.18
C ALA A 260 -25.29 10.56 9.73
N SER A 261 -25.59 11.84 9.51
CA SER A 261 -25.71 12.43 8.17
C SER A 261 -24.45 13.25 7.86
N VAL A 262 -23.89 13.06 6.67
CA VAL A 262 -22.73 13.79 6.14
C VAL A 262 -23.20 14.71 5.02
N SER A 263 -23.23 16.01 5.30
CA SER A 263 -23.80 17.04 4.42
C SER A 263 -22.77 17.98 3.78
N GLU A 264 -21.52 17.99 4.24
CA GLU A 264 -20.44 18.79 3.64
C GLU A 264 -19.76 18.03 2.49
N PRO A 265 -19.51 18.66 1.32
CA PRO A 265 -18.74 18.04 0.24
C PRO A 265 -17.26 17.92 0.65
N GLY A 266 -16.53 17.05 -0.05
CA GLY A 266 -15.14 16.73 0.29
C GLY A 266 -15.04 15.73 1.44
N LEU A 267 -13.91 15.75 2.14
CA LEU A 267 -13.58 14.79 3.20
C LEU A 267 -14.14 15.25 4.55
N SER A 268 -14.95 14.40 5.18
CA SER A 268 -15.48 14.57 6.54
C SER A 268 -15.04 13.41 7.43
N GLU A 269 -14.66 13.69 8.68
CA GLU A 269 -14.51 12.66 9.71
C GLU A 269 -15.77 12.61 10.58
N VAL A 270 -16.30 11.41 10.80
CA VAL A 270 -17.54 11.14 11.53
C VAL A 270 -17.26 10.11 12.62
N VAL A 271 -17.75 10.36 13.83
CA VAL A 271 -17.64 9.42 14.94
C VAL A 271 -19.02 8.91 15.34
N LEU A 272 -19.21 7.60 15.32
CA LEU A 272 -20.42 6.90 15.78
C LEU A 272 -20.06 6.01 16.96
N GLU A 273 -20.75 6.15 18.08
CA GLU A 273 -20.53 5.33 19.28
C GLU A 273 -21.77 4.48 19.58
N ALA A 274 -21.56 3.17 19.76
CA ALA A 274 -22.56 2.23 20.21
C ALA A 274 -22.15 1.58 21.54
N ARG A 275 -23.12 1.36 22.44
CA ARG A 275 -22.92 0.66 23.70
C ARG A 275 -23.55 -0.72 23.66
N VAL A 276 -22.73 -1.75 23.82
CA VAL A 276 -23.12 -3.16 23.74
C VAL A 276 -23.17 -3.73 25.16
N ALA A 277 -24.34 -4.20 25.58
CA ALA A 277 -24.49 -4.85 26.88
C ALA A 277 -23.95 -6.28 26.83
N GLY A 278 -23.12 -6.66 27.81
CA GLY A 278 -22.55 -8.00 27.93
C GLY A 278 -21.73 -8.43 26.71
N PRO A 279 -20.74 -7.65 26.25
CA PRO A 279 -19.91 -8.04 25.12
C PRO A 279 -19.12 -9.32 25.46
N GLN A 280 -18.90 -10.16 24.44
CA GLN A 280 -17.96 -11.27 24.56
C GLN A 280 -16.55 -10.72 24.31
N ALA A 281 -15.72 -10.68 25.36
CA ALA A 281 -14.35 -10.20 25.26
C ALA A 281 -13.46 -11.22 24.53
N TRP A 282 -12.56 -10.72 23.69
CA TRP A 282 -11.50 -11.51 23.07
C TRP A 282 -10.38 -11.80 24.09
N TRP A 283 -9.94 -13.05 24.16
CA TRP A 283 -8.85 -13.46 25.03
C TRP A 283 -7.67 -14.04 24.25
N PRO A 284 -6.44 -13.88 24.76
CA PRO A 284 -5.29 -14.62 24.24
C PRO A 284 -5.50 -16.14 24.38
N ARG A 285 -4.77 -16.90 23.56
CA ARG A 285 -4.74 -18.37 23.65
C ARG A 285 -4.44 -18.82 25.09
N GLY A 286 -5.28 -19.69 25.63
CA GLY A 286 -5.15 -20.23 26.98
C GLY A 286 -5.83 -19.39 28.07
N TYR A 287 -6.39 -18.23 27.74
CA TYR A 287 -7.06 -17.34 28.69
C TYR A 287 -8.56 -17.15 28.41
N GLY A 288 -9.09 -17.77 27.34
CA GLY A 288 -10.50 -17.71 26.98
C GLY A 288 -10.71 -17.90 25.47
N GLU A 289 -11.91 -17.57 25.01
CA GLU A 289 -12.31 -17.66 23.61
C GLU A 289 -11.88 -16.44 22.79
N GLN A 290 -11.89 -16.57 21.46
CA GLN A 290 -11.63 -15.51 20.48
C GLN A 290 -12.90 -15.24 19.64
N PRO A 291 -13.98 -14.71 20.25
CA PRO A 291 -15.25 -14.42 19.59
C PRO A 291 -15.14 -13.33 18.53
#